data_AF-A0A3F3QH83-F1
#
_entry.id   AF-A0A3F3QH83-F1
#
_cell.length_a   1.000
_cell.length_b   1.000
_cell.length_c   1.000
_cell.angle_alpha   90.00
_cell.angle_beta   90.00
_cell.angle_gamma   90.00
#
_symmetry.space_group_name_H-M   'P 1'
#
loop_
_entity.id
_entity.type
_entity.pdbx_description
1 polymer ?
#
loop_
_entity_poly.entity_id
_entity_poly.type
_entity_poly.pdbx_seq_one_letter_code
_entity_poly.pdbx_strand_id
1 'polypeptide(L)'
;MSSESASETSRLPTVPEIEAATERLSMSDAYDQVFRVGERFAVKSGYGVPLIEGETMKFLEEHQVPVPKVHAAFEDPDSKKTYIIMDHVPGDTLESLLPFLDPSEKTIICKLIEDAMSKLRSIPSPGYFGMLNRQPYLDGVFWTEDNNPKISGPFTNQEDLNLAIIERMS
;
A
#
# COMPACT_ATOMS: atom_id res chain seq x y z
N MET A 1 -16.15 -15.37 33.83
CA MET A 1 -15.83 -13.99 33.41
C MET A 1 -14.94 -14.06 32.16
N SER A 2 -15.45 -14.58 31.05
CA SER A 2 -14.60 -14.98 29.91
C SER A 2 -15.30 -14.77 28.56
N SER A 3 -15.90 -13.60 28.37
CA SER A 3 -16.52 -13.25 27.08
C SER A 3 -16.25 -11.81 26.61
N GLU A 4 -15.52 -10.98 27.39
CA GLU A 4 -15.17 -9.61 26.95
C GLU A 4 -13.89 -9.55 26.11
N SER A 5 -12.93 -10.46 26.30
CA SER A 5 -11.60 -10.37 25.64
C SER A 5 -11.58 -10.73 24.16
N ALA A 6 -12.58 -11.46 23.64
CA ALA A 6 -12.64 -11.83 22.23
C ALA A 6 -13.29 -10.75 21.34
N SER A 7 -14.04 -9.82 21.94
CA SER A 7 -14.77 -8.79 21.21
C SER A 7 -13.88 -7.58 20.87
N GLU A 8 -12.94 -7.21 21.75
CA GLU A 8 -12.09 -6.04 21.57
C GLU A 8 -11.07 -6.20 20.41
N THR A 9 -10.59 -7.42 20.14
CA THR A 9 -9.61 -7.67 19.07
C THR A 9 -10.19 -7.58 17.65
N SER A 10 -11.53 -7.51 17.53
CA SER A 10 -12.24 -7.45 16.24
C SER A 10 -12.61 -6.03 15.80
N ARG A 11 -12.61 -5.06 16.72
CA ARG A 11 -13.03 -3.68 16.46
C ARG A 11 -11.91 -2.92 15.73
N LEU A 12 -12.29 -2.17 14.70
CA LEU A 12 -11.36 -1.25 14.03
C LEU A 12 -11.04 -0.06 14.93
N PRO A 13 -9.78 0.41 14.94
CA PRO A 13 -9.40 1.59 15.71
C PRO A 13 -10.12 2.83 15.17
N THR A 14 -10.51 3.70 16.09
CA THR A 14 -11.08 5.01 15.81
C THR A 14 -10.00 6.02 15.48
N VAL A 15 -10.36 7.12 14.80
CA VAL A 15 -9.40 8.20 14.49
C VAL A 15 -8.65 8.71 15.73
N PRO A 16 -9.30 8.98 16.89
CA PRO A 16 -8.57 9.38 18.09
C PRO A 16 -7.56 8.35 18.59
N GLU A 17 -7.87 7.04 18.49
CA GLU A 17 -6.95 5.97 18.87
C GLU A 17 -5.75 5.90 17.91
N ILE A 18 -5.99 6.12 16.61
CA ILE A 18 -4.94 6.17 15.58
C ILE A 18 -4.01 7.36 15.84
N GLU A 19 -4.55 8.55 16.07
CA GLU A 19 -3.75 9.77 16.30
C GLU A 19 -3.03 9.76 17.66
N ALA A 20 -3.51 8.97 18.62
CA ALA A 20 -2.83 8.77 19.91
C ALA A 20 -1.71 7.70 19.85
N ALA A 21 -1.60 6.95 18.75
CA ALA A 21 -0.62 5.88 18.62
C ALA A 21 0.82 6.43 18.59
N THR A 22 1.72 5.77 19.31
CA THR A 22 3.11 6.22 19.47
C THR A 22 4.12 5.30 18.79
N GLU A 23 3.76 4.04 18.52
CA GLU A 23 4.62 3.07 17.86
C GLU A 23 4.61 3.31 16.35
N ARG A 24 5.54 4.15 15.88
CA ARG A 24 5.71 4.44 14.46
C ARG A 24 6.47 3.31 13.76
N LEU A 25 5.90 2.83 12.65
CA LEU A 25 6.49 1.81 11.78
C LEU A 25 7.20 2.41 10.55
N SER A 26 6.76 3.59 10.11
CA SER A 26 7.41 4.31 9.00
C SER A 26 8.67 5.06 9.46
N MET A 27 9.53 5.41 8.51
CA MET A 27 10.67 6.31 8.77
C MET A 27 10.21 7.67 9.28
N SER A 28 11.06 8.35 10.05
CA SER A 28 10.70 9.61 10.71
C SER A 28 10.43 10.76 9.74
N ASP A 29 11.06 10.72 8.56
CA ASP A 29 10.99 11.69 7.47
C ASP A 29 9.99 11.30 6.37
N ALA A 30 9.27 10.19 6.53
CA ALA A 30 8.25 9.77 5.57
C ALA A 30 7.11 10.81 5.50
N TYR A 31 6.73 11.17 4.28
CA TYR A 31 5.62 12.10 4.03
C TYR A 31 4.28 11.56 4.57
N ASP A 32 4.05 10.27 4.39
CA ASP A 32 2.95 9.53 4.99
C ASP A 32 3.43 8.73 6.19
N GLN A 33 2.61 8.68 7.24
CA GLN A 33 2.99 8.04 8.49
C GLN A 33 2.29 6.70 8.64
N VAL A 34 3.01 5.69 9.11
CA VAL A 34 2.44 4.39 9.47
C VAL A 34 2.66 4.17 10.96
N PHE A 35 1.58 3.93 11.69
CA PHE A 35 1.63 3.60 13.12
C PHE A 35 1.02 2.24 13.39
N ARG A 36 1.57 1.53 14.36
CA ARG A 36 0.94 0.36 14.93
C ARG A 36 -0.12 0.80 15.94
N VAL A 37 -1.31 0.22 15.85
CA VAL A 37 -2.44 0.48 16.74
C VAL A 37 -2.90 -0.84 17.36
N GLY A 38 -2.62 -0.99 18.65
CA GLY A 38 -2.78 -2.27 19.34
C GLY A 38 -1.86 -3.35 18.78
N GLU A 39 -2.20 -4.62 19.00
CA GLU A 39 -1.38 -5.73 18.49
C GLU A 39 -1.61 -6.04 17.02
N ARG A 40 -2.81 -5.72 16.52
CA ARG A 40 -3.36 -6.24 15.27
C ARG A 40 -3.21 -5.32 14.07
N PHE A 41 -3.21 -4.00 14.26
CA PHE A 41 -3.35 -3.08 13.14
C PHE A 41 -2.10 -2.25 12.89
N ALA A 42 -1.80 -2.05 11.61
CA ALA A 42 -0.97 -0.97 11.13
C ALA A 42 -1.88 0.01 10.39
N VAL A 43 -1.71 1.31 10.63
CA VAL A 43 -2.52 2.35 10.01
C VAL A 43 -1.62 3.32 9.29
N LYS A 44 -1.72 3.34 7.95
CA LYS A 44 -1.11 4.39 7.13
C LYS A 44 -2.04 5.59 7.11
N SER A 45 -1.49 6.79 7.33
CA SER A 45 -2.26 8.02 7.31
C SER A 45 -1.45 9.21 6.79
N GLY A 46 -2.13 10.12 6.10
CA GLY A 46 -1.50 11.30 5.52
C GLY A 46 -2.45 12.06 4.59
N TYR A 47 -2.08 13.29 4.26
CA TYR A 47 -2.86 14.15 3.36
C TYR A 47 -2.68 13.81 1.88
N GLY A 48 -1.59 13.10 1.53
CA GLY A 48 -1.33 12.63 0.16
C GLY A 48 -1.51 11.13 -0.02
N VAL A 49 -2.05 10.41 0.97
CA VAL A 49 -2.32 8.96 0.85
C VAL A 49 -3.57 8.76 -0.01
N PRO A 50 -3.49 8.15 -1.20
CA PRO A 50 -4.64 7.95 -2.04
C PRO A 50 -5.41 6.67 -1.62
N LEU A 51 -6.74 6.73 -1.64
CA LEU A 51 -7.60 5.57 -1.31
C LEU A 51 -7.32 4.34 -2.20
N ILE A 52 -6.86 4.58 -3.43
CA ILE A 52 -6.49 3.54 -4.41
C ILE A 52 -5.41 2.59 -3.89
N GLU A 53 -4.58 3.01 -2.92
CA GLU A 53 -3.57 2.14 -2.31
C GLU A 53 -4.24 1.00 -1.53
N GLY A 54 -5.30 1.30 -0.78
CA GLY A 54 -6.12 0.31 -0.09
C GLY A 54 -6.90 -0.59 -1.05
N GLU A 55 -7.43 -0.04 -2.14
CA GLU A 55 -8.09 -0.81 -3.21
C GLU A 55 -7.13 -1.76 -3.91
N THR A 56 -5.90 -1.29 -4.18
CA THR A 56 -4.83 -2.08 -4.79
C THR A 56 -4.43 -3.25 -3.90
N MET A 57 -4.26 -3.04 -2.61
CA MET A 57 -3.98 -4.15 -1.68
C MET A 57 -5.11 -5.19 -1.66
N LYS A 58 -6.39 -4.77 -1.65
CA LYS A 58 -7.52 -5.71 -1.72
C LYS A 58 -7.50 -6.54 -3.02
N PHE A 59 -7.27 -5.88 -4.15
CA PHE A 59 -7.13 -6.56 -5.44
C PHE A 59 -5.97 -7.58 -5.44
N LEU A 60 -4.83 -7.23 -4.83
CA LEU A 60 -3.69 -8.12 -4.72
C LEU A 60 -3.95 -9.33 -3.80
N GLU A 61 -4.68 -9.11 -2.69
CA GLU A 61 -5.12 -10.18 -1.79
C GLU A 61 -6.01 -11.20 -2.53
N GLU A 62 -6.97 -10.74 -3.34
CA GLU A 62 -7.83 -11.58 -4.17
C GLU A 62 -7.03 -12.46 -5.17
N HIS A 63 -5.86 -11.99 -5.59
CA HIS A 63 -4.93 -12.71 -6.46
C HIS A 63 -3.83 -13.46 -5.71
N GLN A 64 -4.00 -13.65 -4.39
CA GLN A 64 -3.09 -14.39 -3.50
C GLN A 64 -1.67 -13.81 -3.42
N VAL A 65 -1.47 -12.57 -3.87
CA VAL A 65 -0.22 -11.84 -3.68
C VAL A 65 -0.13 -11.46 -2.20
N PRO A 66 0.99 -11.77 -1.51
CA PRO A 66 1.11 -11.49 -0.09
C PRO A 66 1.15 -9.97 0.15
N VAL A 67 0.09 -9.45 0.76
CA VAL A 67 -0.04 -8.06 1.21
C VAL A 67 -0.75 -8.04 2.56
N PRO A 68 -0.57 -7.00 3.39
CA PRO A 68 -1.39 -6.80 4.57
C PRO A 68 -2.87 -6.72 4.20
N LYS A 69 -3.73 -7.44 4.94
CA LYS A 69 -5.17 -7.39 4.72
C LYS A 69 -5.72 -6.03 5.09
N VAL A 70 -6.42 -5.37 4.17
CA VAL A 70 -7.05 -4.07 4.41
C VAL A 70 -8.43 -4.26 5.01
N HIS A 71 -8.66 -3.67 6.18
CA HIS A 71 -9.96 -3.70 6.86
C HIS A 71 -10.81 -2.47 6.55
N ALA A 72 -10.19 -1.30 6.41
CA ALA A 72 -10.86 -0.06 6.03
C ALA A 72 -9.90 0.92 5.34
N ALA A 73 -10.43 1.72 4.43
CA ALA A 73 -9.76 2.87 3.85
C ALA A 73 -10.78 4.01 3.72
N PHE A 74 -10.49 5.19 4.27
CA PHE A 74 -11.41 6.33 4.26
C PHE A 74 -10.66 7.66 4.42
N GLU A 75 -11.29 8.73 3.93
CA GLU A 75 -10.89 10.11 4.23
C GLU A 75 -11.71 10.61 5.42
N ASP A 76 -11.03 11.19 6.41
CA ASP A 76 -11.71 11.89 7.50
C ASP A 76 -12.27 13.23 6.98
N PRO A 77 -13.59 13.47 7.11
CA PRO A 77 -14.24 14.61 6.46
C PRO A 77 -13.78 15.96 7.03
N ASP A 78 -13.35 15.99 8.30
CA ASP A 78 -12.98 17.21 9.02
C ASP A 78 -11.53 17.59 8.73
N SER A 79 -10.60 16.64 8.90
CA SER A 79 -9.16 16.88 8.68
C SER A 79 -8.73 16.75 7.23
N LYS A 80 -9.49 16.03 6.37
CA LYS A 80 -9.07 15.63 5.01
C LYS A 80 -7.88 14.67 4.97
N LYS A 81 -7.54 14.05 6.10
CA LYS A 81 -6.50 13.04 6.18
C LYS A 81 -7.08 11.68 5.76
N THR A 82 -6.37 10.96 4.90
CA THR A 82 -6.74 9.59 4.55
C THR A 82 -6.16 8.62 5.58
N TYR A 83 -6.90 7.56 5.89
CA TYR A 83 -6.51 6.46 6.75
C TYR A 83 -6.70 5.14 6.02
N ILE A 84 -5.69 4.28 6.04
CA ILE A 84 -5.75 2.89 5.56
C ILE A 84 -5.41 1.99 6.74
N ILE A 85 -6.42 1.28 7.25
CA ILE A 85 -6.30 0.34 8.37
C ILE A 85 -6.09 -1.06 7.79
N MET A 86 -4.96 -1.67 8.12
CA MET A 86 -4.55 -2.99 7.64
C MET A 86 -3.98 -3.86 8.76
N ASP A 87 -3.85 -5.16 8.53
CA ASP A 87 -3.15 -6.05 9.45
C ASP A 87 -1.70 -5.57 9.67
N HIS A 88 -1.28 -5.52 10.92
CA HIS A 88 0.12 -5.41 11.27
C HIS A 88 0.79 -6.76 11.04
N VAL A 89 1.84 -6.77 10.21
CA VAL A 89 2.64 -7.97 9.96
C VAL A 89 3.86 -7.93 10.90
N PRO A 90 3.88 -8.72 11.99
CA PRO A 90 5.01 -8.73 12.91
C PRO A 90 6.24 -9.33 12.24
N GLY A 91 7.39 -8.67 12.39
CA GLY A 91 8.66 -9.18 11.92
C GLY A 91 9.70 -8.08 11.75
N ASP A 92 10.91 -8.50 11.43
CA ASP A 92 12.01 -7.62 11.09
C ASP A 92 12.02 -7.35 9.58
N THR A 93 12.50 -6.17 9.18
CA THR A 93 12.65 -5.86 7.76
C THR A 93 13.79 -6.69 7.15
N LEU A 94 13.71 -6.94 5.85
CA LEU A 94 14.83 -7.59 5.18
C LEU A 94 16.10 -6.73 5.25
N GLU A 95 15.98 -5.40 5.28
CA GLU A 95 17.12 -4.50 5.46
C GLU A 95 17.90 -4.78 6.76
N SER A 96 17.20 -4.97 7.89
CA SER A 96 17.87 -5.25 9.17
C SER A 96 18.40 -6.68 9.24
N LEU A 97 17.69 -7.65 8.65
CA LEU A 97 18.08 -9.06 8.71
C LEU A 97 19.20 -9.43 7.73
N LEU A 98 19.21 -8.86 6.52
CA LEU A 98 20.04 -9.30 5.39
C LEU A 98 21.55 -9.46 5.72
N PRO A 99 22.18 -8.60 6.55
CA PRO A 99 23.58 -8.77 6.97
C PRO A 99 23.85 -10.01 7.82
N PHE A 100 22.84 -10.53 8.54
CA PHE A 100 22.98 -11.62 9.51
C PHE A 100 22.53 -12.98 8.97
N LEU A 101 21.82 -13.00 7.84
CA LEU A 101 21.32 -14.24 7.25
C LEU A 101 22.45 -15.10 6.69
N ASP A 102 22.38 -16.40 6.97
CA ASP A 102 23.23 -17.39 6.36
C ASP A 102 22.82 -17.72 4.90
N PRO A 103 23.66 -18.44 4.12
CA PRO A 103 23.34 -18.76 2.73
C PRO A 103 22.03 -19.56 2.55
N SER A 104 21.69 -20.43 3.50
CA SER A 104 20.47 -21.24 3.45
C SER A 104 19.23 -20.40 3.72
N GLU A 105 19.28 -19.50 4.70
CA GLU A 105 18.20 -18.56 5.01
C GLU A 105 17.95 -17.58 3.85
N LYS A 106 19.03 -17.04 3.25
CA LYS A 106 18.95 -16.22 2.04
C LYS A 106 18.27 -16.96 0.90
N THR A 107 18.57 -18.24 0.72
CA THR A 107 17.94 -19.06 -0.32
C THR A 107 16.43 -19.19 -0.09
N ILE A 108 16.00 -19.41 1.16
CA ILE A 108 14.58 -19.48 1.52
C ILE A 108 13.87 -18.15 1.24
N ILE A 109 14.45 -17.02 1.68
CA ILE A 109 13.86 -15.70 1.47
C ILE A 109 13.79 -15.34 -0.01
N CYS A 110 14.84 -15.63 -0.78
CA CYS A 110 14.81 -15.46 -2.24
C CYS A 110 13.67 -16.25 -2.88
N LYS A 111 13.42 -17.48 -2.40
CA LYS A 111 12.32 -18.30 -2.90
C LYS A 111 10.95 -17.69 -2.58
N LEU A 112 10.76 -17.17 -1.36
CA LEU A 112 9.52 -16.48 -0.97
C LEU A 112 9.27 -15.22 -1.82
N ILE A 113 10.31 -14.44 -2.09
CA ILE A 113 10.22 -13.26 -2.96
C ILE A 113 9.88 -13.67 -4.41
N GLU A 114 10.56 -14.69 -4.94
CA GLU A 114 10.28 -15.24 -6.26
C GLU A 114 8.81 -15.67 -6.39
N ASP A 115 8.29 -16.40 -5.39
CA ASP A 115 6.91 -16.88 -5.38
C ASP A 115 5.91 -15.72 -5.31
N ALA A 116 6.17 -14.70 -4.49
CA ALA A 116 5.33 -13.48 -4.41
C ALA A 116 5.30 -12.72 -5.75
N MET A 117 6.48 -12.51 -6.36
CA MET A 117 6.60 -11.84 -7.65
C MET A 117 5.96 -12.66 -8.79
N SER A 118 6.04 -13.98 -8.72
CA SER A 118 5.41 -14.87 -9.71
C SER A 118 3.89 -14.75 -9.66
N LYS A 119 3.30 -14.69 -8.46
CA LYS A 119 1.85 -14.44 -8.30
C LYS A 119 1.44 -13.05 -8.79
N LEU A 120 2.25 -12.02 -8.51
CA LEU A 120 1.98 -10.67 -9.00
C LEU A 120 1.99 -10.62 -10.54
N ARG A 121 2.97 -11.29 -11.17
CA ARG A 121 3.12 -11.33 -12.63
C ARG A 121 2.14 -12.27 -13.34
N SER A 122 1.49 -13.18 -12.61
CA SER A 122 0.46 -14.05 -13.19
C SER A 122 -0.90 -13.37 -13.30
N ILE A 123 -1.08 -12.19 -12.70
CA ILE A 123 -2.29 -11.38 -12.84
C ILE A 123 -2.45 -10.99 -14.32
N PRO A 124 -3.59 -11.29 -14.96
CA PRO A 124 -3.83 -10.90 -16.34
C PRO A 124 -3.77 -9.39 -16.53
N SER A 125 -3.19 -8.96 -17.65
CA SER A 125 -3.21 -7.55 -18.02
C SER A 125 -4.65 -7.05 -18.14
N PRO A 126 -4.99 -5.89 -17.56
CA PRO A 126 -6.32 -5.31 -17.70
C PRO A 126 -6.55 -4.63 -19.07
N GLY A 127 -5.56 -4.67 -19.97
CA GLY A 127 -5.66 -4.11 -21.32
C GLY A 127 -5.51 -2.59 -21.39
N TYR A 128 -4.88 -1.98 -20.38
CA TYR A 128 -4.53 -0.57 -20.33
C TYR A 128 -3.34 -0.34 -19.38
N PHE A 129 -2.74 0.85 -19.44
CA PHE A 129 -1.70 1.30 -18.50
C PHE A 129 -2.28 2.40 -17.59
N GLY A 130 -2.39 2.11 -16.31
CA GLY A 130 -2.94 3.03 -15.31
C GLY A 130 -3.11 2.31 -13.97
N MET A 131 -3.70 3.00 -13.01
CA MET A 131 -4.09 2.40 -11.73
C MET A 131 -5.37 1.55 -11.91
N LEU A 132 -5.84 0.91 -10.83
CA LEU A 132 -7.10 0.15 -10.86
C LEU A 132 -8.27 0.99 -11.37
N ASN A 133 -9.26 0.33 -11.96
CA ASN A 133 -10.49 0.96 -12.46
C ASN A 133 -10.26 2.10 -13.46
N ARG A 134 -9.22 1.96 -14.31
CA ARG A 134 -8.82 2.97 -15.31
C ARG A 134 -8.57 4.36 -14.70
N GLN A 135 -8.06 4.42 -13.47
CA GLN A 135 -7.65 5.68 -12.86
C GLN A 135 -6.27 6.13 -13.40
N PRO A 136 -6.02 7.45 -13.47
CA PRO A 136 -4.72 8.00 -13.86
C PRO A 136 -3.61 7.57 -12.88
N TYR A 137 -2.34 7.63 -13.27
CA TYR A 137 -1.23 7.53 -12.33
C TYR A 137 -1.16 8.77 -11.44
N LEU A 138 -0.80 8.58 -10.16
CA LEU A 138 -0.73 9.65 -9.16
C LEU A 138 0.71 9.96 -8.70
N ASP A 139 1.72 9.40 -9.37
CA ASP A 139 3.10 9.47 -8.91
C ASP A 139 4.11 9.70 -10.03
N GLY A 140 5.32 10.11 -9.62
CA GLY A 140 6.48 10.25 -10.48
C GLY A 140 6.26 11.19 -11.68
N VAL A 141 6.71 10.74 -12.86
CA VAL A 141 6.62 11.49 -14.12
C VAL A 141 5.17 11.69 -14.57
N PHE A 142 4.22 10.90 -14.09
CA PHE A 142 2.83 10.97 -14.53
C PHE A 142 1.96 11.87 -13.65
N TRP A 143 2.49 12.38 -12.52
CA TRP A 143 1.74 13.26 -11.64
C TRP A 143 1.52 14.66 -12.25
N THR A 144 0.28 15.14 -12.17
CA THR A 144 -0.14 16.51 -12.49
C THR A 144 -1.21 16.96 -11.48
N GLU A 145 -1.30 18.27 -11.22
CA GLU A 145 -2.27 18.81 -10.25
C GLU A 145 -3.73 18.56 -10.68
N ASP A 146 -3.99 18.53 -11.99
CA ASP A 146 -5.31 18.38 -12.59
C ASP A 146 -5.59 16.97 -13.14
N ASN A 147 -4.71 16.00 -12.90
CA ASN A 147 -4.76 14.66 -13.51
C ASN A 147 -4.90 14.72 -15.04
N ASN A 148 -4.14 15.61 -15.70
CA ASN A 148 -4.17 15.79 -17.14
C ASN A 148 -4.01 14.44 -17.86
N PRO A 149 -5.02 13.96 -18.61
CA PRO A 149 -5.02 12.62 -19.18
C PRO A 149 -3.92 12.40 -20.23
N LYS A 150 -3.33 13.47 -20.79
CA LYS A 150 -2.17 13.35 -21.69
C LYS A 150 -0.89 12.92 -20.98
N ILE A 151 -0.80 13.18 -19.68
CA ILE A 151 0.38 12.88 -18.85
C ILE A 151 0.04 11.79 -17.84
N SER A 152 -1.10 11.87 -17.17
CA SER A 152 -1.45 10.96 -16.08
C SER A 152 -2.19 9.70 -16.57
N GLY A 153 -2.67 9.67 -17.81
CA GLY A 153 -3.40 8.54 -18.36
C GLY A 153 -4.82 8.39 -17.79
N PRO A 154 -5.39 7.17 -17.76
CA PRO A 154 -4.79 5.91 -18.21
C PRO A 154 -4.55 5.89 -19.72
N PHE A 155 -3.67 5.00 -20.18
CA PHE A 155 -3.31 4.85 -21.58
C PHE A 155 -3.80 3.53 -22.15
N THR A 156 -4.23 3.53 -23.40
CA THR A 156 -4.76 2.32 -24.05
C THR A 156 -3.64 1.39 -24.50
N ASN A 157 -2.48 1.93 -24.83
CA ASN A 157 -1.34 1.18 -25.34
C ASN A 157 -0.02 1.79 -24.85
N GLN A 158 1.09 1.10 -25.14
CA GLN A 158 2.43 1.51 -24.71
C GLN A 158 2.94 2.75 -25.46
N GLU A 159 2.50 2.99 -26.68
CA GLU A 159 2.90 4.17 -27.46
C GLU A 159 2.37 5.46 -26.79
N ASP A 160 1.10 5.47 -26.40
CA ASP A 160 0.47 6.58 -25.66
C ASP A 160 1.19 6.86 -24.33
N LEU A 161 1.54 5.81 -23.58
CA LEU A 161 2.31 5.92 -22.33
C LEU A 161 3.69 6.54 -22.58
N ASN A 162 4.40 6.12 -23.61
CA ASN A 162 5.73 6.66 -23.96
C ASN A 162 5.65 8.13 -24.37
N LEU A 163 4.63 8.51 -25.16
CA LEU A 163 4.41 9.90 -25.54
C LEU A 163 4.13 10.79 -24.33
N ALA A 164 3.39 10.30 -23.34
CA ALA A 164 3.15 11.00 -22.08
C ALA A 164 4.44 11.28 -21.30
N ILE A 165 5.37 10.31 -21.26
CA ILE A 165 6.70 10.50 -20.65
C ILE A 165 7.47 11.60 -21.38
N ILE A 166 7.49 11.57 -22.72
CA ILE A 166 8.19 12.58 -23.54
C ILE A 166 7.60 13.97 -23.30
N GLU A 167 6.28 14.09 -23.32
CA GLU A 167 5.57 15.36 -23.07
C GLU A 167 5.95 15.96 -21.72
N ARG A 168 6.03 15.14 -20.66
CA ARG A 168 6.40 15.62 -19.32
C ARG A 168 7.86 16.08 -19.21
N MET A 169 8.74 15.46 -19.98
CA MET A 169 10.19 15.72 -19.96
C MET A 169 10.61 16.86 -20.90
N SER A 170 9.69 17.39 -21.69
CA SER A 170 9.89 18.50 -22.62
C SER A 170 9.70 19.86 -21.94
#